data_AF-A0A940F0B3-F1
#
_entry.id   AF-A0A940F0B3-F1
#
_cell.length_a   1.000
_cell.length_b   1.000
_cell.length_c   1.000
_cell.angle_alpha   90.00
_cell.angle_beta   90.00
_cell.angle_gamma   90.00
#
_symmetry.space_group_name_H-M   'P 1'
#
loop_
_entity.id
_entity.type
_entity.pdbx_description
1 polymer ?
#
loop_
_entity_poly.entity_id
_entity_poly.type
_entity_poly.pdbx_seq_one_letter_code
_entity_poly.pdbx_strand_id
1 'polypeptide(L)'
;MPSADRLAAIYTLCGLIAIWVGWVKLARPRVRKLFKGWRAAQDALLGREPIIDPASGRELAPALPGIGQRMATVEDAVKMLAENVAALDAVNRRVDRIETQVGANTENIAALMTATAERIITKAEAAEMWRAVANKDAVVVDVDPEEES
;
A
#
# COMPACT_ATOMS: atom_id res chain seq x y z
N MET A 1 42.90 -81.47 0.68
CA MET A 1 43.53 -80.13 0.59
C MET A 1 42.80 -79.33 -0.48
N PRO A 2 42.24 -78.15 -0.17
CA PRO A 2 41.64 -77.29 -1.19
C PRO A 2 42.73 -76.83 -2.16
N SER A 3 42.46 -76.87 -3.47
CA SER A 3 43.39 -76.39 -4.50
C SER A 3 43.63 -74.88 -4.34
N ALA A 4 44.84 -74.42 -4.66
CA ALA A 4 45.26 -73.02 -4.52
C ALA A 4 44.27 -72.02 -5.18
N ASP A 5 43.63 -72.43 -6.27
CA ASP A 5 42.62 -71.64 -7.00
C ASP A 5 41.38 -71.32 -6.16
N ARG A 6 40.95 -72.23 -5.27
CA ARG A 6 39.78 -72.01 -4.41
C ARG A 6 40.07 -70.95 -3.35
N LEU A 7 41.30 -70.91 -2.84
CA LEU A 7 41.70 -69.89 -1.87
C LEU A 7 41.77 -68.51 -2.53
N ALA A 8 42.35 -68.41 -3.74
CA ALA A 8 42.38 -67.16 -4.50
C ALA A 8 40.98 -66.61 -4.82
N ALA A 9 40.04 -67.48 -5.19
CA ALA A 9 38.64 -67.11 -5.42
C ALA A 9 37.95 -66.58 -4.14
N ILE A 10 38.24 -67.17 -2.98
CA ILE A 10 37.67 -66.72 -1.70
C ILE A 10 38.23 -65.34 -1.31
N TYR A 11 39.53 -65.12 -1.45
CA TYR A 11 40.14 -63.82 -1.10
C TYR A 11 39.67 -62.68 -2.01
N THR A 12 39.49 -62.93 -3.30
CA THR A 12 38.95 -61.93 -4.23
C THR A 12 37.49 -61.58 -3.94
N LEU A 13 36.67 -62.57 -3.61
CA LEU A 13 35.29 -62.36 -3.17
C LEU A 13 35.24 -61.55 -1.86
N CYS A 14 36.06 -61.90 -0.87
CA CYS A 14 36.18 -61.15 0.39
C CYS A 14 36.64 -59.71 0.17
N GLY A 15 37.59 -59.48 -0.75
CA GLY A 15 38.04 -58.15 -1.14
C GLY A 15 36.94 -57.31 -1.77
N LEU A 16 36.16 -57.88 -2.69
CA LEU A 16 35.00 -57.21 -3.31
C LEU A 16 33.93 -56.86 -2.27
N ILE A 17 33.63 -57.78 -1.34
CA ILE A 17 32.68 -57.53 -0.24
C ILE A 17 33.20 -56.40 0.66
N ALA A 18 34.48 -56.39 1.01
CA ALA A 18 35.07 -55.34 1.84
C ALA A 18 35.00 -53.95 1.16
N ILE A 19 35.27 -53.88 -0.15
CA ILE A 19 35.13 -52.65 -0.94
C ILE A 19 33.66 -52.21 -0.99
N TRP A 20 32.74 -53.14 -1.23
CA TRP A 20 31.31 -52.84 -1.26
C TRP A 20 30.80 -52.33 0.09
N VAL A 21 31.17 -53.00 1.19
CA VAL A 21 30.81 -52.58 2.55
C VAL A 21 31.41 -51.21 2.88
N GLY A 22 32.67 -50.97 2.49
CA GLY A 22 33.34 -49.67 2.65
C GLY A 22 32.61 -48.56 1.89
N TRP A 23 32.26 -48.82 0.62
CA TRP A 23 31.50 -47.89 -0.20
C TRP A 23 30.11 -47.63 0.37
N VAL A 24 29.38 -48.68 0.79
CA VAL A 24 28.07 -48.52 1.42
C VAL A 24 28.17 -47.73 2.72
N LYS A 25 29.19 -47.97 3.58
CA LYS A 25 29.35 -47.20 4.82
C LYS A 25 29.69 -45.73 4.57
N LEU A 26 30.49 -45.42 3.54
CA LEU A 26 30.94 -44.06 3.28
C LEU A 26 29.97 -43.25 2.40
N ALA A 27 29.45 -43.87 1.35
CA ALA A 27 28.58 -43.22 0.36
C ALA A 27 27.13 -43.11 0.83
N ARG A 28 26.57 -44.17 1.44
CA ARG A 28 25.16 -44.18 1.88
C ARG A 28 24.78 -43.02 2.81
N PRO A 29 25.56 -42.61 3.83
CA PRO A 29 25.19 -41.47 4.65
C PRO A 29 25.23 -40.15 3.88
N ARG A 30 26.19 -39.97 2.95
CA ARG A 30 26.28 -38.75 2.13
C ARG A 30 25.14 -38.65 1.12
N VAL A 31 24.85 -39.75 0.44
CA VAL A 31 23.74 -39.86 -0.52
C VAL A 31 22.41 -39.60 0.16
N ARG A 32 22.18 -40.15 1.36
CA ARG A 32 20.97 -39.85 2.16
C ARG A 32 20.82 -38.38 2.52
N LYS A 33 21.91 -37.67 2.85
CA LYS A 33 21.85 -36.23 3.12
C LYS A 33 21.48 -35.44 1.86
N LEU A 34 22.07 -35.77 0.72
CA LEU A 34 21.75 -35.16 -0.57
C LEU A 34 20.29 -35.39 -0.97
N PHE A 35 19.78 -36.61 -0.86
CA PHE A 35 18.39 -36.91 -1.19
C PHE A 35 17.38 -36.21 -0.26
N LYS A 36 17.73 -36.00 1.02
CA LYS A 36 16.90 -35.20 1.93
C LYS A 36 16.83 -33.73 1.49
N GLY A 37 17.97 -33.15 1.11
CA GLY A 37 18.02 -31.78 0.57
C GLY A 37 17.25 -31.66 -0.74
N TRP A 38 17.38 -32.64 -1.64
CA TRP A 38 16.65 -32.66 -2.90
C TRP A 38 15.14 -32.73 -2.70
N ARG A 39 14.66 -33.61 -1.82
CA ARG A 39 13.23 -33.67 -1.50
C ARG A 39 12.72 -32.38 -0.86
N ALA A 40 13.47 -31.77 0.04
CA ALA A 40 13.10 -30.48 0.61
C ALA A 40 13.01 -29.38 -0.46
N ALA A 41 13.92 -29.37 -1.44
CA ALA A 41 13.86 -28.44 -2.57
C ALA A 41 12.66 -28.72 -3.50
N GLN A 42 12.36 -30.00 -3.74
CA GLN A 42 11.20 -30.41 -4.53
C GLN A 42 9.88 -30.06 -3.83
N ASP A 43 9.77 -30.31 -2.53
CA ASP A 43 8.63 -29.93 -1.69
C ASP A 43 8.46 -28.40 -1.65
N ALA A 44 9.54 -27.63 -1.66
CA ALA A 44 9.46 -26.17 -1.72
C ALA A 44 8.97 -25.68 -3.09
N LEU A 45 9.43 -26.31 -4.18
CA LEU A 45 9.06 -25.93 -5.54
C LEU A 45 7.63 -26.31 -5.90
N LEU A 46 7.28 -27.58 -5.68
CA LEU A 46 5.97 -28.15 -6.05
C LEU A 46 4.91 -27.94 -4.98
N GLY A 47 5.34 -27.68 -3.75
CA GLY A 47 4.47 -27.68 -2.58
C GLY A 47 4.45 -29.05 -1.90
N ARG A 48 3.87 -29.07 -0.70
CA ARG A 48 3.71 -30.28 0.11
C ARG A 48 2.30 -30.35 0.66
N GLU A 49 1.70 -31.53 0.55
CA GLU A 49 0.43 -31.86 1.20
C GLU A 49 0.56 -31.81 2.73
N PRO A 50 -0.56 -31.64 3.45
CA PRO A 50 -0.56 -31.66 4.91
C PRO A 50 -0.09 -33.02 5.42
N ILE A 51 0.78 -33.02 6.41
CA ILE A 51 1.22 -34.27 7.05
C ILE A 51 0.20 -34.59 8.14
N ILE A 52 -0.55 -35.67 7.95
CA ILE A 52 -1.55 -36.14 8.92
C ILE A 52 -0.96 -37.32 9.69
N ASP A 53 -1.08 -37.30 11.01
CA ASP A 53 -0.77 -38.45 11.85
C ASP A 53 -1.81 -39.56 11.60
N PRO A 54 -1.43 -40.73 11.06
CA PRO A 54 -2.37 -41.81 10.78
C PRO A 54 -3.01 -42.40 12.05
N ALA A 55 -2.39 -42.25 13.23
CA ALA A 55 -2.91 -42.81 14.48
C ALA A 55 -3.92 -41.88 15.17
N SER A 56 -3.64 -40.57 15.20
CA SER A 56 -4.50 -39.58 15.88
C SER A 56 -5.39 -38.77 14.95
N GLY A 57 -5.19 -38.86 13.63
CA GLY A 57 -5.87 -38.04 12.63
C GLY A 57 -5.53 -36.55 12.71
N ARG A 58 -4.59 -36.15 13.55
CA ARG A 58 -4.20 -34.75 13.74
C ARG A 58 -3.22 -34.32 12.66
N GLU A 59 -3.39 -33.09 12.19
CA GLU A 59 -2.46 -32.46 11.28
C GLU A 59 -1.17 -32.10 12.03
N LEU A 60 -0.08 -32.75 11.65
CA LEU A 60 1.25 -32.54 12.22
C LEU A 60 1.96 -31.36 11.57
N ALA A 61 1.67 -31.07 10.31
CA ALA A 61 2.22 -29.93 9.62
C ALA A 61 1.32 -29.46 8.46
N PRO A 62 1.14 -28.13 8.31
CA PRO A 62 0.26 -27.57 7.30
C PRO A 62 0.77 -27.83 5.89
N ALA A 63 -0.17 -27.78 4.95
CA ALA A 63 0.14 -27.78 3.52
C ALA A 63 0.98 -26.55 3.17
N LEU A 64 2.09 -26.77 2.46
CA LEU A 64 2.91 -25.68 1.92
C LEU A 64 2.59 -25.54 0.43
N PRO A 65 2.02 -24.40 -0.01
CA PRO A 65 1.85 -24.15 -1.43
C PRO A 65 3.22 -24.02 -2.09
N GLY A 66 3.35 -24.56 -3.30
CA GLY A 66 4.57 -24.46 -4.08
C GLY A 66 4.95 -23.00 -4.35
N ILE A 67 6.24 -22.75 -4.58
CA ILE A 67 6.75 -21.40 -4.90
C ILE A 67 5.98 -20.75 -6.04
N GLY A 68 5.56 -21.51 -7.06
CA GLY A 68 4.78 -20.96 -8.18
C GLY A 68 3.45 -20.32 -7.73
N GLN A 69 2.68 -20.99 -6.88
CA GLN A 69 1.44 -20.42 -6.34
C GLN A 69 1.71 -19.20 -5.44
N ARG A 70 2.75 -19.28 -4.61
CA ARG A 70 3.13 -18.15 -3.75
C ARG A 70 3.55 -16.93 -4.56
N MET A 71 4.29 -17.13 -5.65
CA MET A 71 4.70 -16.07 -6.57
C MET A 71 3.49 -15.49 -7.30
N ALA A 72 2.56 -16.32 -7.77
CA ALA A 72 1.32 -15.83 -8.40
C ALA A 72 0.51 -14.94 -7.43
N THR A 73 0.35 -15.35 -6.17
CA THR A 73 -0.32 -14.51 -5.15
C THR A 73 0.42 -13.19 -4.92
N VAL A 74 1.76 -13.21 -4.91
CA VAL A 74 2.55 -11.98 -4.77
C VAL A 74 2.41 -11.09 -6.00
N GLU A 75 2.43 -11.65 -7.21
CA GLU A 75 2.24 -10.91 -8.46
C GLU A 75 0.86 -10.25 -8.50
N ASP A 76 -0.20 -10.97 -8.12
CA ASP A 76 -1.56 -10.44 -8.03
C ASP A 76 -1.64 -9.30 -7.00
N ALA A 77 -1.03 -9.48 -5.82
CA ALA A 77 -0.99 -8.44 -4.79
C ALA A 77 -0.23 -7.19 -5.26
N VAL A 78 0.90 -7.36 -5.96
CA VAL A 78 1.68 -6.26 -6.53
C VAL A 78 0.89 -5.55 -7.62
N LYS A 79 0.15 -6.29 -8.46
CA LYS A 79 -0.70 -5.70 -9.50
C LYS A 79 -1.82 -4.87 -8.89
N MET A 80 -2.53 -5.40 -7.89
CA MET A 80 -3.55 -4.64 -7.15
C MET A 80 -2.97 -3.39 -6.48
N LEU A 81 -1.76 -3.50 -5.91
CA LEU A 81 -1.09 -2.34 -5.32
C LEU A 81 -0.80 -1.27 -6.37
N ALA A 82 -0.33 -1.65 -7.55
CA ALA A 82 -0.07 -0.72 -8.64
C ALA A 82 -1.36 -0.02 -9.10
N GLU A 83 -2.47 -0.75 -9.23
CA GLU A 83 -3.79 -0.20 -9.57
C GLU A 83 -4.28 0.80 -8.50
N ASN A 84 -4.12 0.45 -7.22
CA ASN A 84 -4.50 1.32 -6.10
C ASN A 84 -3.65 2.61 -6.05
N VAL A 85 -2.34 2.52 -6.30
CA VAL A 85 -1.47 3.69 -6.37
C VAL A 85 -1.87 4.62 -7.52
N ALA A 86 -2.21 4.07 -8.68
CA ALA A 86 -2.71 4.86 -9.80
C ALA A 86 -4.04 5.55 -9.48
N ALA A 87 -4.96 4.86 -8.79
CA ALA A 87 -6.21 5.45 -8.33
C ALA A 87 -5.99 6.58 -7.31
N LEU A 88 -5.03 6.42 -6.39
CA LEU A 88 -4.66 7.45 -5.42
C LEU A 88 -4.07 8.70 -6.10
N ASP A 89 -3.20 8.52 -7.12
CA ASP A 89 -2.68 9.65 -7.89
C ASP A 89 -3.81 10.42 -8.60
N ALA A 90 -4.78 9.71 -9.18
CA ALA A 90 -5.95 10.34 -9.79
C ALA A 90 -6.80 11.14 -8.77
N VAL A 91 -6.93 10.64 -7.54
CA VAL A 91 -7.59 11.36 -6.44
C VAL A 91 -6.79 12.59 -6.03
N ASN A 92 -5.48 12.50 -5.85
CA ASN A 92 -4.64 13.65 -5.49
C ASN A 92 -4.74 14.77 -6.53
N ARG A 93 -4.67 14.45 -7.83
CA ARG A 93 -4.86 15.46 -8.89
C ARG A 93 -6.24 16.12 -8.86
N ARG A 94 -7.27 15.42 -8.36
CA ARG A 94 -8.61 16.01 -8.16
C ARG A 94 -8.62 16.94 -6.95
N VAL A 95 -7.95 16.56 -5.86
CA VAL A 95 -7.80 17.39 -4.67
C VAL A 95 -7.09 18.69 -5.01
N ASP A 96 -5.96 18.65 -5.71
CA ASP A 96 -5.20 19.85 -6.12
C ASP A 96 -6.07 20.85 -6.91
N ARG A 97 -6.90 20.32 -7.83
CA ARG A 97 -7.84 21.15 -8.60
C ARG A 97 -8.91 21.78 -7.72
N ILE A 98 -9.45 21.02 -6.77
CA ILE A 98 -10.46 21.52 -5.83
C ILE A 98 -9.84 22.59 -4.93
N GLU A 99 -8.63 22.38 -4.42
CA GLU A 99 -7.92 23.36 -3.59
C GLU A 99 -7.69 24.66 -4.35
N THR A 100 -7.28 24.58 -5.62
CA THR A 100 -7.14 25.76 -6.49
C THR A 100 -8.47 26.50 -6.67
N GLN A 101 -9.57 25.77 -6.91
CA GLN A 101 -10.91 26.36 -7.03
C GLN A 101 -11.37 27.00 -5.73
N VAL A 102 -11.14 26.36 -4.58
CA VAL A 102 -11.47 26.89 -3.26
C VAL A 102 -10.68 28.16 -2.98
N GLY A 103 -9.38 28.20 -3.33
CA GLY A 103 -8.55 29.40 -3.23
C GLY A 103 -9.13 30.56 -4.05
N ALA A 104 -9.40 30.33 -5.33
CA ALA A 104 -9.98 31.35 -6.22
C ALA A 104 -11.35 31.84 -5.72
N ASN A 105 -12.21 30.93 -5.23
CA ASN A 105 -13.50 31.31 -4.67
C ASN A 105 -13.35 32.13 -3.39
N THR A 106 -12.37 31.81 -2.55
CA THR A 106 -12.09 32.57 -1.32
C THR A 106 -11.65 33.99 -1.63
N GLU A 107 -10.77 34.16 -2.63
CA GLU A 107 -10.35 35.48 -3.12
C GLU A 107 -11.52 36.28 -3.70
N ASN A 108 -12.36 35.64 -4.53
CA ASN A 108 -13.55 36.28 -5.12
C ASN A 108 -14.53 36.74 -4.03
N ILE A 109 -14.76 35.91 -3.00
CA ILE A 109 -15.61 36.28 -1.87
C ILE A 109 -15.03 37.47 -1.12
N ALA A 110 -13.72 37.49 -0.84
CA ALA A 110 -13.07 38.61 -0.19
C ALA A 110 -13.23 39.91 -1.00
N ALA A 111 -13.02 39.86 -2.32
CA ALA A 111 -13.22 41.00 -3.21
C ALA A 111 -14.67 41.51 -3.20
N LEU A 112 -15.65 40.59 -3.25
CA LEU A 112 -17.08 40.94 -3.17
C LEU A 112 -17.44 41.56 -1.81
N MET A 113 -16.86 41.06 -0.71
CA MET A 113 -17.06 41.64 0.62
C MET A 113 -16.53 43.08 0.68
N THR A 114 -15.34 43.33 0.16
CA THR A 114 -14.75 44.68 0.10
C THR A 114 -15.60 45.62 -0.74
N ALA A 115 -15.97 45.22 -1.97
CA ALA A 115 -16.81 46.05 -2.84
C ALA A 115 -18.20 46.34 -2.22
N THR A 116 -18.75 45.38 -1.48
CA THR A 116 -20.02 45.56 -0.75
C THR A 116 -19.84 46.53 0.42
N ALA A 117 -18.75 46.44 1.18
CA ALA A 117 -18.43 47.35 2.26
C ALA A 117 -18.27 48.79 1.74
N GLU A 118 -17.50 48.99 0.66
CA GLU A 118 -17.35 50.29 0.00
C GLU A 118 -18.71 50.85 -0.43
N ARG A 119 -19.55 50.04 -1.07
CA ARG A 119 -20.89 50.47 -1.49
C ARG A 119 -21.79 50.87 -0.31
N ILE A 120 -21.69 50.18 0.82
CA ILE A 120 -22.43 50.54 2.04
C ILE A 120 -21.93 51.88 2.58
N ILE A 121 -20.62 52.08 2.64
CA ILE A 121 -19.99 53.34 3.09
C ILE A 121 -20.43 54.50 2.20
N THR A 122 -20.30 54.39 0.88
CA THR A 122 -20.69 55.45 -0.05
C THR A 122 -22.17 55.79 0.06
N LYS A 123 -23.04 54.79 0.29
CA LYS A 123 -24.47 55.04 0.52
C LYS A 123 -24.74 55.73 1.86
N ALA A 124 -23.99 55.37 2.91
CA ALA A 124 -24.10 56.02 4.21
C ALA A 124 -23.67 57.49 4.14
N GLU A 125 -22.52 57.78 3.51
CA GLU A 125 -22.03 59.14 3.27
C GLU A 125 -23.02 59.97 2.44
N ALA A 126 -23.57 59.39 1.37
CA ALA A 126 -24.59 60.07 0.57
C ALA A 126 -25.86 60.38 1.39
N ALA A 127 -26.31 59.46 2.24
CA ALA A 127 -27.47 59.68 3.12
C ALA A 127 -27.20 60.77 4.15
N GLU A 128 -25.99 60.84 4.70
CA GLU A 128 -25.58 61.92 5.61
C GLU A 128 -25.54 63.28 4.91
N MET A 129 -25.02 63.36 3.68
CA MET A 129 -25.06 64.59 2.89
C MET A 129 -26.49 65.07 2.66
N TRP A 130 -27.42 64.18 2.29
CA TRP A 130 -28.83 64.53 2.11
C TRP A 130 -29.48 65.05 3.41
N ARG A 131 -29.16 64.43 4.56
CA ARG A 131 -29.63 64.92 5.87
C ARG A 131 -29.06 66.30 6.21
N ALA A 132 -27.78 66.54 5.91
CA ALA A 132 -27.13 67.83 6.16
C ALA A 132 -27.75 68.95 5.32
N VAL A 133 -28.06 68.68 4.04
CA VAL A 133 -28.77 69.63 3.16
C VAL A 133 -30.18 69.93 3.70
N ALA A 134 -30.95 68.89 4.03
CA ALA A 134 -32.29 69.06 4.58
C ALA A 134 -32.33 69.88 5.87
N ASN A 135 -31.38 69.67 6.79
CA ASN A 135 -31.29 70.47 8.02
C ASN A 135 -30.87 71.92 7.76
N LYS A 136 -30.07 72.19 6.72
CA LYS A 136 -29.65 73.55 6.37
C LYS A 136 -30.79 74.39 5.79
N ASP A 137 -31.66 73.77 4.98
CA ASP A 137 -32.85 74.45 4.44
C ASP A 137 -33.90 74.69 5.52
N ALA A 138 -33.98 73.84 6.55
CA ALA A 138 -34.87 74.05 7.70
C ALA A 138 -34.49 75.27 8.57
N VAL A 139 -33.22 75.66 8.61
CA VAL A 139 -32.74 76.82 9.42
C VAL A 139 -33.02 78.17 8.73
N VAL A 140 -33.32 78.19 7.43
CA VAL A 140 -33.54 79.44 6.67
C VAL A 140 -35.00 79.92 6.70
N VAL A 141 -35.94 79.11 7.20
CA VAL A 141 -37.38 79.42 7.16
C VAL A 141 -37.91 80.14 8.42
N ASP A 142 -37.11 80.27 9.49
CA ASP A 142 -37.50 81.02 10.71
C ASP A 142 -37.07 82.50 10.69
N VAL A 143 -37.19 83.19 9.54
CA VAL A 143 -37.09 84.66 9.50
C VAL A 143 -38.51 85.22 9.46
N ASP A 144 -39.04 85.51 10.66
CA ASP A 144 -40.30 86.22 10.89
C ASP A 144 -40.34 87.53 10.09
N PRO A 145 -41.31 87.72 9.17
CA PRO A 145 -41.46 88.96 8.42
C PRO A 145 -42.55 89.86 9.03
N GLU A 146 -42.63 90.04 10.35
CA GLU A 146 -43.58 91.01 10.94
C GLU A 146 -42.99 91.69 12.18
N GLU A 147 -42.52 92.94 12.03
CA GLU A 147 -42.77 94.06 12.97
C GLU A 147 -42.06 95.34 12.45
N GLU A 148 -42.60 95.93 11.37
CA GLU A 148 -42.47 97.37 11.10
C GLU A 148 -43.89 97.97 11.04
N SER A 149 -44.37 98.48 12.17
CA SER A 149 -45.38 99.55 12.24
C SER A 149 -45.31 100.28 13.57
#